data_AF-A0A024WU86-F1
#
_entry.id   AF-A0A024WU86-F1
#
_cell.length_a   1.000
_cell.length_b   1.000
_cell.length_c   1.000
_cell.angle_alpha   90.00
_cell.angle_beta   90.00
_cell.angle_gamma   90.00
#
_symmetry.space_group_name_H-M   'P 1'
#
loop_
_entity.id
_entity.type
_entity.pdbx_description
1 polymer ?
#
loop_
_entity_poly.entity_id
_entity_poly.type
_entity_poly.pdbx_seq_one_letter_code
_entity_poly.pdbx_strand_id
1 'polypeptide(L)'
;MKKENIISIQSQVFDGFCGNNIAAFVFRRRGHIPKILNTVQYYSKFKHSGVELNSQEVDIILSEYNKDQEFMNDSNIYFLTGYIKNAECVDMVTKNILELRRKRKIHRGKSNDNGNMNGHMNGHMNGHMNGHTNGHMNGHMNDHMNDHMNGHMNGHTNDHMNVT
;
A
#
# COMPACT_ATOMS: atom_id res chain seq x y z
N MET A 1 1.71 -21.04 25.36
CA MET A 1 2.49 -20.20 24.42
C MET A 1 1.52 -19.35 23.62
N LYS A 2 1.84 -18.07 23.38
CA LYS A 2 0.98 -17.18 22.58
C LYS A 2 0.92 -17.69 21.14
N LYS A 3 -0.23 -17.54 20.49
CA LYS A 3 -0.40 -17.94 19.09
C LYS A 3 0.54 -17.11 18.21
N GLU A 4 1.34 -17.76 17.38
CA GLU A 4 2.23 -17.09 16.43
C GLU A 4 1.48 -16.83 15.11
N ASN A 5 1.52 -15.58 14.64
CA ASN A 5 0.96 -15.16 13.38
C ASN A 5 2.04 -14.52 12.51
N ILE A 6 2.58 -15.30 11.58
CA ILE A 6 3.49 -14.82 10.53
C ILE A 6 2.67 -14.44 9.30
N ILE A 7 2.89 -13.24 8.77
CA ILE A 7 2.26 -12.75 7.54
C ILE A 7 3.38 -12.37 6.57
N SER A 8 3.42 -13.05 5.42
CA SER A 8 4.41 -12.82 4.37
C SER A 8 3.76 -12.12 3.18
N ILE A 9 4.17 -10.88 2.94
CA ILE A 9 3.65 -9.98 1.89
C ILE A 9 4.76 -9.76 0.85
N GLN A 10 4.76 -10.54 -0.23
CA GLN A 10 5.84 -10.56 -1.22
C GLN A 10 5.30 -10.94 -2.61
N SER A 11 6.17 -10.99 -3.62
CA SER A 11 5.82 -11.52 -4.95
C SER A 11 5.60 -13.04 -4.96
N GLN A 12 4.93 -13.52 -6.00
CA GLN A 12 4.85 -14.93 -6.37
C GLN A 12 5.17 -15.09 -7.85
N VAL A 13 5.83 -16.20 -8.20
CA VAL A 13 6.15 -16.56 -9.58
C VAL A 13 5.66 -17.96 -9.93
N PHE A 14 5.29 -18.18 -11.19
CA PHE A 14 4.97 -19.52 -11.71
C PHE A 14 6.23 -20.40 -11.81
N ASP A 15 7.30 -19.88 -12.40
CA ASP A 15 8.58 -20.57 -12.58
C ASP A 15 9.72 -19.88 -11.79
N GLY A 16 10.41 -20.69 -10.99
CA GLY A 16 11.56 -20.30 -10.18
C GLY A 16 11.27 -20.06 -8.70
N PHE A 17 12.33 -19.67 -7.98
CA PHE A 17 12.33 -19.45 -6.55
C PHE A 17 12.69 -18.00 -6.22
N CYS A 18 11.67 -17.21 -5.86
CA CYS A 18 11.79 -15.89 -5.25
C CYS A 18 10.50 -15.55 -4.49
N GLY A 19 10.56 -14.55 -3.60
CA GLY A 19 9.39 -14.10 -2.85
C GLY A 19 8.73 -15.22 -2.05
N ASN A 20 7.39 -15.28 -2.12
CA ASN A 20 6.59 -16.25 -1.38
C ASN A 20 6.75 -17.69 -1.85
N ASN A 21 7.28 -17.96 -3.07
CA ASN A 21 7.65 -19.33 -3.46
C ASN A 21 8.66 -19.93 -2.47
N ILE A 22 9.63 -19.12 -2.01
CA ILE A 22 10.63 -19.53 -1.02
C ILE A 22 10.05 -19.39 0.38
N ALA A 23 9.56 -18.20 0.74
CA ALA A 23 9.19 -17.89 2.13
C ALA A 23 8.08 -18.83 2.63
N ALA A 24 7.04 -19.10 1.83
CA ALA A 24 5.96 -19.98 2.23
C ALA A 24 6.45 -21.42 2.47
N PHE A 25 7.32 -21.95 1.60
CA PHE A 25 7.90 -23.27 1.78
C PHE A 25 8.79 -23.34 3.02
N VAL A 26 9.71 -22.37 3.19
CA VAL A 26 10.63 -22.33 4.33
C VAL A 26 9.88 -22.27 5.65
N PHE A 27 8.88 -21.39 5.78
CA PHE A 27 8.07 -21.29 6.99
C PHE A 27 7.32 -22.58 7.29
N ARG A 28 6.63 -23.14 6.29
CA ARG A 28 5.87 -24.40 6.45
C ARG A 28 6.78 -25.57 6.80
N ARG A 29 7.94 -25.69 6.14
CA ARG A 29 8.93 -26.74 6.40
C ARG A 29 9.51 -26.69 7.81
N ARG A 30 9.52 -25.50 8.43
CA ARG A 30 9.95 -25.25 9.81
C ARG A 30 8.81 -25.35 10.84
N GLY A 31 7.60 -25.74 10.42
CA GLY A 31 6.46 -25.93 11.32
C GLY A 31 5.60 -24.69 11.57
N HIS A 32 5.86 -23.58 10.87
CA HIS A 32 5.02 -22.38 10.96
C HIS A 32 3.84 -22.45 9.98
N ILE A 33 2.77 -21.70 10.27
CA ILE A 33 1.59 -21.59 9.42
C ILE A 33 1.45 -20.12 8.96
N PRO A 34 2.21 -19.70 7.93
CA PRO A 34 2.23 -18.32 7.48
C PRO A 34 0.94 -17.98 6.72
N LYS A 35 0.46 -16.75 6.92
CA LYS A 35 -0.56 -16.11 6.09
C LYS A 35 0.18 -15.48 4.91
N ILE A 36 -0.26 -15.73 3.69
CA ILE A 36 0.46 -15.38 2.48
C ILE A 36 -0.37 -14.38 1.69
N LEU A 37 0.20 -13.21 1.41
CA LEU A 37 -0.34 -12.24 0.48
C LEU A 37 0.66 -12.07 -0.67
N ASN A 38 0.26 -12.45 -1.87
CA ASN A 38 1.06 -12.30 -3.08
C ASN A 38 0.74 -10.94 -3.71
N THR A 39 1.70 -10.04 -3.76
CA THR A 39 1.51 -8.68 -4.32
C THR A 39 1.48 -8.67 -5.84
N VAL A 40 2.13 -9.65 -6.45
CA VAL A 40 2.14 -9.90 -7.89
C VAL A 40 2.14 -11.41 -8.12
N GLN A 41 1.60 -11.83 -9.26
CA GLN A 41 1.74 -13.18 -9.79
C GLN A 41 2.31 -13.07 -11.20
N TYR A 42 3.61 -13.34 -11.32
CA TYR A 42 4.34 -13.29 -12.58
C TYR A 42 4.69 -14.67 -13.10
N TYR A 43 5.05 -14.74 -14.39
CA TYR A 43 5.61 -15.95 -14.97
C TYR A 43 6.93 -16.35 -14.32
N SER A 44 7.92 -15.45 -14.27
CA SER A 44 9.21 -15.70 -13.60
C SER A 44 9.86 -14.41 -13.15
N LYS A 45 10.95 -14.50 -12.37
CA LYS A 45 11.73 -13.33 -11.93
C LYS A 45 12.35 -12.52 -13.07
N PHE A 46 12.44 -13.08 -14.28
CA PHE A 46 12.99 -12.42 -15.46
C PHE A 46 11.90 -11.97 -16.45
N LYS A 47 10.67 -12.46 -16.29
CA LYS A 47 9.52 -12.13 -17.14
C LYS A 47 8.34 -11.73 -16.29
N HIS A 48 8.16 -10.43 -16.12
CA HIS A 48 7.06 -9.81 -15.37
C HIS A 48 5.75 -9.77 -16.17
N SER A 49 5.38 -10.91 -16.77
CA SER A 49 4.10 -11.11 -17.43
C SER A 49 3.15 -11.79 -16.44
N GLY A 50 2.00 -11.19 -16.16
CA GLY A 50 1.03 -11.68 -15.20
C GLY A 50 0.18 -10.57 -14.62
N VAL A 51 -0.23 -10.72 -13.35
CA VAL A 51 -1.13 -9.78 -12.67
C VAL A 51 -0.46 -9.15 -11.45
N GLU A 52 -0.89 -7.93 -11.14
CA GLU A 52 -0.40 -7.13 -10.04
C GLU A 52 -1.58 -6.66 -9.21
N LEU A 53 -1.48 -6.77 -7.88
CA LEU A 53 -2.51 -6.21 -7.01
C LEU A 53 -2.43 -4.69 -7.03
N ASN A 54 -3.59 -4.05 -7.04
CA ASN A 54 -3.70 -2.62 -6.76
C ASN A 54 -3.82 -2.36 -5.24
N SER A 55 -3.70 -1.09 -4.86
CA SER A 55 -3.69 -0.68 -3.44
C SER A 55 -5.01 -0.99 -2.73
N GLN A 56 -6.16 -0.94 -3.43
CA GLN A 56 -7.47 -1.27 -2.86
C GLN A 56 -7.59 -2.77 -2.58
N GLU A 57 -7.12 -3.63 -3.49
CA GLU A 57 -7.11 -5.08 -3.31
C GLU A 57 -6.23 -5.51 -2.13
N VAL A 58 -5.07 -4.84 -1.95
CA VAL A 58 -4.23 -5.02 -0.77
C VAL A 58 -4.97 -4.63 0.51
N ASP A 59 -5.66 -3.49 0.50
CA ASP A 59 -6.41 -3.01 1.66
C ASP A 59 -7.55 -3.95 2.04
N ILE A 60 -8.28 -4.49 1.05
CA ILE A 60 -9.36 -5.46 1.29
C ILE A 60 -8.87 -6.64 2.14
N ILE A 61 -7.74 -7.24 1.77
CA ILE A 61 -7.23 -8.43 2.47
C ILE A 61 -6.66 -8.07 3.85
N LEU A 62 -5.85 -7.00 3.94
CA LEU A 62 -5.19 -6.63 5.19
C LEU A 62 -6.14 -6.02 6.21
N SER A 63 -7.14 -5.25 5.77
CA SER A 63 -8.16 -4.70 6.66
C SER A 63 -9.02 -5.80 7.26
N GLU A 64 -9.35 -6.86 6.50
CA GLU A 64 -10.08 -8.02 7.00
C GLU A 64 -9.25 -8.79 8.04
N TYR A 65 -7.96 -9.03 7.76
CA TYR A 65 -7.05 -9.60 8.75
C TYR A 65 -6.99 -8.76 10.03
N ASN A 66 -6.94 -7.43 9.91
CA ASN A 66 -6.93 -6.52 11.05
C ASN A 66 -8.19 -6.59 11.90
N LYS A 67 -9.38 -6.84 11.30
CA LYS A 67 -10.63 -7.07 12.04
C LYS A 67 -10.56 -8.36 12.85
N ASP A 68 -10.08 -9.46 12.26
CA ASP A 68 -9.94 -10.74 12.96
C ASP A 68 -9.00 -10.64 14.17
N GLN A 69 -7.93 -9.86 14.05
CA GLN A 69 -6.97 -9.67 15.16
C GLN A 69 -7.51 -8.79 16.28
N GLU A 70 -8.53 -7.97 16.04
CA GLU A 70 -9.15 -7.11 17.08
C GLU A 70 -9.80 -7.93 18.19
N PHE A 71 -10.28 -9.15 17.87
CA PHE A 71 -10.87 -10.08 18.82
C PHE A 71 -9.84 -11.04 19.45
N MET A 72 -8.60 -11.07 18.95
CA MET A 72 -7.56 -12.03 19.33
C MET A 72 -6.44 -11.33 20.13
N ASN A 73 -6.64 -11.20 21.44
CA ASN A 73 -5.80 -10.35 22.30
C ASN A 73 -4.41 -10.93 22.65
N ASP A 74 -4.19 -12.24 22.51
CA ASP A 74 -2.95 -12.88 22.98
C ASP A 74 -2.16 -13.63 21.88
N SER A 75 -1.90 -12.95 20.75
CA SER A 75 -1.07 -13.48 19.66
C SER A 75 0.14 -12.59 19.34
N ASN A 76 1.29 -13.19 19.04
CA ASN A 76 2.43 -12.46 18.49
C ASN A 76 2.27 -12.34 16.98
N ILE A 77 2.46 -11.15 16.42
CA ILE A 77 2.24 -10.86 15.00
C ILE A 77 3.56 -10.42 14.38
N TYR A 78 3.97 -11.08 13.30
CA TYR A 78 5.22 -10.85 12.59
C TYR A 78 4.93 -10.62 11.11
N PHE A 79 5.22 -9.41 10.62
CA PHE A 79 5.15 -9.09 9.20
C PHE A 79 6.52 -9.27 8.55
N LEU A 80 6.55 -10.01 7.44
CA LEU A 80 7.69 -10.10 6.53
C LEU A 80 7.26 -9.51 5.18
N THR A 81 7.75 -8.31 4.87
CA THR A 81 7.51 -7.65 3.59
C THR A 81 8.70 -7.87 2.65
N GLY A 82 8.41 -8.06 1.37
CA GLY A 82 9.41 -8.29 0.33
C GLY A 82 9.11 -7.47 -0.91
N TYR A 83 9.18 -8.10 -2.09
CA TYR A 83 8.90 -7.39 -3.34
C TYR A 83 7.45 -6.90 -3.41
N ILE A 84 7.30 -5.59 -3.60
CA ILE A 84 6.03 -4.90 -3.86
C ILE A 84 6.33 -3.88 -4.96
N LYS A 85 5.64 -3.97 -6.09
CA LYS A 85 5.97 -3.15 -7.26
C LYS A 85 5.45 -1.72 -7.18
N ASN A 86 4.19 -1.55 -6.76
CA ASN A 86 3.52 -0.26 -6.72
C ASN A 86 3.76 0.43 -5.37
N ALA A 87 4.17 1.71 -5.40
CA ALA A 87 4.37 2.55 -4.21
C ALA A 87 3.10 2.70 -3.37
N GLU A 88 1.94 2.87 -4.00
CA GLU A 88 0.65 2.95 -3.28
C GLU A 88 0.35 1.67 -2.49
N CYS A 89 0.75 0.52 -3.02
CA CYS A 89 0.61 -0.75 -2.30
C CYS A 89 1.56 -0.80 -1.10
N VAL A 90 2.78 -0.26 -1.21
CA VAL A 90 3.71 -0.14 -0.07
C VAL A 90 3.12 0.74 1.02
N ASP A 91 2.55 1.89 0.64
CA ASP A 91 1.88 2.80 1.57
C ASP A 91 0.68 2.13 2.23
N MET A 92 -0.12 1.38 1.47
CA MET A 92 -1.28 0.67 2.00
C MET A 92 -0.90 -0.44 2.99
N VAL A 93 0.14 -1.21 2.68
CA VAL A 93 0.70 -2.21 3.62
C VAL A 93 1.19 -1.52 4.88
N THR A 94 1.93 -0.42 4.75
CA THR A 94 2.46 0.34 5.88
C THR A 94 1.33 0.88 6.76
N LYS A 95 0.30 1.49 6.15
CA LYS A 95 -0.90 1.97 6.83
C LYS A 95 -1.55 0.85 7.65
N ASN A 96 -1.85 -0.29 7.03
CA ASN A 96 -2.50 -1.42 7.70
C ASN A 96 -1.69 -1.98 8.87
N ILE A 97 -0.35 -2.07 8.73
CA ILE A 97 0.53 -2.52 9.82
C ILE A 97 0.53 -1.51 10.99
N LEU A 98 0.59 -0.21 10.70
CA LEU A 98 0.56 0.84 11.71
C LEU A 98 -0.79 0.91 12.43
N GLU A 99 -1.90 0.76 11.71
CA GLU A 99 -3.24 0.68 12.29
C GLU A 99 -3.36 -0.47 13.27
N LEU A 100 -2.90 -1.67 12.89
CA LEU A 100 -2.90 -2.83 13.78
C LEU A 100 -2.04 -2.58 15.03
N ARG A 101 -0.85 -2.00 14.86
CA ARG A 101 0.02 -1.62 15.99
C ARG A 101 -0.68 -0.62 16.92
N ARG A 102 -1.38 0.37 16.37
CA ARG A 102 -2.13 1.38 17.14
C ARG A 102 -3.27 0.75 17.93
N LYS A 103 -4.10 -0.07 17.28
CA LYS A 103 -5.22 -0.79 17.91
C LYS A 103 -4.74 -1.64 19.09
N ARG A 104 -3.63 -2.35 18.93
CA ARG A 104 -3.05 -3.20 19.99
C ARG A 104 -2.45 -2.40 21.15
N LYS A 105 -1.85 -1.23 20.89
CA LYS A 105 -1.41 -0.32 21.97
C LYS A 105 -2.59 0.23 22.77
N ILE A 106 -3.67 0.64 22.10
CA ILE A 106 -4.90 1.10 22.77
C ILE A 106 -5.50 -0.02 23.62
N HIS A 107 -5.54 -1.24 23.12
CA HIS A 107 -6.09 -2.37 23.88
C HIS A 107 -5.23 -2.71 25.12
N ARG A 108 -3.89 -2.63 25.03
CA ARG A 108 -2.97 -2.78 26.17
C ARG A 108 -2.98 -1.58 27.13
N GLY A 109 -3.28 -0.38 26.64
CA GLY A 109 -3.35 0.86 27.42
C GLY A 109 -4.69 1.08 28.11
N LYS A 110 -5.80 0.58 27.54
CA LYS A 110 -7.14 0.57 28.16
C LYS A 110 -7.24 -0.30 29.41
N SER A 111 -6.24 -1.16 29.66
CA SER A 111 -6.07 -1.84 30.94
C SER A 111 -5.66 -0.88 32.06
N ASN A 112 -5.16 0.33 31.72
CA ASN A 112 -4.47 1.18 32.69
C ASN A 112 -4.79 2.68 32.66
N ASP A 113 -5.59 3.23 31.74
CA ASP A 113 -6.26 4.53 31.98
C ASP A 113 -7.34 4.84 30.93
N ASN A 114 -8.41 5.46 31.42
CA ASN A 114 -9.64 5.79 30.72
C ASN A 114 -9.51 7.07 29.87
N GLY A 115 -10.03 7.05 28.65
CA GLY A 115 -10.64 8.22 27.99
C GLY A 115 -9.72 9.25 27.30
N ASN A 116 -10.13 9.65 26.10
CA ASN A 116 -9.97 11.01 25.56
C ASN A 116 -8.80 11.41 24.63
N MET A 117 -8.31 10.55 23.72
CA MET A 117 -7.41 11.00 22.62
C MET A 117 -7.78 10.52 21.20
N ASN A 118 -8.99 10.00 20.97
CA ASN A 118 -9.31 9.35 19.68
C ASN A 118 -9.98 10.25 18.62
N GLY A 119 -10.31 11.52 18.92
CA GLY A 119 -10.97 12.42 17.97
C GLY A 119 -10.03 13.26 17.10
N HIS A 120 -8.90 13.72 17.64
CA HIS A 120 -8.15 14.81 17.03
C HIS A 120 -7.07 14.38 16.00
N MET A 121 -6.67 13.12 15.94
CA MET A 121 -5.57 12.68 15.05
C MET A 121 -6.04 12.12 13.70
N ASN A 122 -7.29 11.64 13.59
CA ASN A 122 -7.85 11.15 12.32
C ASN A 122 -8.07 12.26 11.30
N GLY A 123 -8.34 13.51 11.75
CA GLY A 123 -8.50 14.65 10.85
C GLY A 123 -7.18 15.14 10.25
N HIS A 124 -6.08 15.08 11.02
CA HIS A 124 -4.80 15.65 10.58
C HIS A 124 -4.06 14.78 9.55
N MET A 125 -4.14 13.45 9.65
CA MET A 125 -3.41 12.56 8.73
C MET A 125 -4.17 12.34 7.40
N ASN A 126 -5.51 12.23 7.43
CA ASN A 126 -6.32 12.23 6.20
C ASN A 126 -6.26 13.59 5.48
N GLY A 127 -6.22 14.70 6.22
CA GLY A 127 -6.11 16.05 5.64
C GLY A 127 -4.75 16.30 4.97
N HIS A 128 -3.64 15.88 5.57
CA HIS A 128 -2.32 16.09 4.99
C HIS A 128 -2.02 15.17 3.79
N MET A 129 -2.52 13.94 3.80
CA MET A 129 -2.27 12.99 2.70
C MET A 129 -3.18 13.28 1.50
N ASN A 130 -4.49 13.53 1.70
CA ASN A 130 -5.36 13.97 0.60
C ASN A 130 -4.99 15.37 0.07
N GLY A 131 -4.45 16.25 0.92
CA GLY A 131 -3.98 17.58 0.48
C GLY A 131 -2.74 17.52 -0.42
N HIS A 132 -1.76 16.67 -0.10
CA HIS A 132 -0.55 16.55 -0.91
C HIS A 132 -0.75 15.73 -2.19
N THR A 133 -1.52 14.65 -2.16
CA THR A 133 -1.75 13.82 -3.35
C THR A 133 -2.68 14.50 -4.35
N ASN A 134 -3.74 15.16 -3.89
CA ASN A 134 -4.70 15.84 -4.78
C ASN A 134 -4.21 17.22 -5.25
N GLY A 135 -3.36 17.90 -4.46
CA GLY A 135 -2.77 19.19 -4.84
C GLY A 135 -1.67 19.08 -5.90
N HIS A 136 -0.76 18.10 -5.78
CA HIS A 136 0.32 17.93 -6.76
C HIS A 136 -0.14 17.27 -8.07
N MET A 137 -1.14 16.37 -8.03
CA MET A 137 -1.61 15.70 -9.25
C MET A 137 -2.51 16.61 -10.11
N ASN A 138 -3.38 17.43 -9.49
CA ASN A 138 -4.21 18.38 -10.26
C ASN A 138 -3.47 19.65 -10.69
N GLY A 139 -2.48 20.13 -9.92
CA GLY A 139 -1.70 21.31 -10.29
C GLY A 139 -0.82 21.05 -11.51
N HIS A 140 -0.04 19.97 -11.50
CA HIS A 140 0.89 19.67 -12.59
C HIS A 140 0.22 19.20 -13.88
N MET A 141 -0.96 18.57 -13.81
CA MET A 141 -1.67 18.12 -15.02
C MET A 141 -2.42 19.27 -15.72
N ASN A 142 -2.98 20.23 -14.96
CA ASN A 142 -3.67 21.39 -15.56
C ASN A 142 -2.71 22.42 -16.14
N ASP A 143 -1.56 22.68 -15.50
CA ASP A 143 -0.61 23.69 -16.00
C ASP A 143 0.09 23.21 -17.29
N HIS A 144 0.45 21.92 -17.39
CA HIS A 144 1.10 21.39 -18.59
C HIS A 144 0.16 21.23 -19.80
N MET A 145 -1.13 21.00 -19.59
CA MET A 145 -2.10 20.89 -20.69
C MET A 145 -2.52 22.27 -21.24
N ASN A 146 -2.64 23.28 -20.37
CA ASN A 146 -3.01 24.64 -20.80
C ASN A 146 -1.88 25.36 -21.55
N ASP A 147 -0.63 25.21 -21.13
CA ASP A 147 0.49 25.87 -21.81
C ASP A 147 0.79 25.27 -23.20
N HIS A 148 0.59 23.95 -23.38
CA HIS A 148 0.80 23.32 -24.69
C HIS A 148 -0.34 23.60 -25.68
N MET A 149 -1.58 23.81 -25.21
CA MET A 149 -2.72 24.10 -26.09
C MET A 149 -2.80 25.59 -26.47
N ASN A 150 -2.42 26.51 -25.57
CA ASN A 150 -2.34 27.94 -25.88
C ASN A 150 -1.09 28.35 -26.67
N GLY A 151 0.04 27.66 -26.50
CA GLY A 151 1.26 27.93 -27.27
C GLY A 151 1.13 27.62 -28.76
N HIS A 152 0.39 26.57 -29.13
CA HIS A 152 0.21 26.19 -30.54
C HIS A 152 -0.88 26.95 -31.28
N MET A 153 -1.87 27.52 -30.58
CA MET A 153 -2.94 28.29 -31.22
C MET A 153 -2.55 29.75 -31.47
N ASN A 154 -1.59 30.30 -30.72
CA ASN A 154 -1.04 31.66 -30.94
C ASN A 154 0.22 31.72 -31.83
N GLY A 155 0.86 30.57 -32.11
CA GLY A 155 2.05 30.51 -32.98
C GLY A 155 1.76 30.47 -34.49
N HIS A 156 0.53 30.14 -34.91
CA HIS A 156 0.19 30.00 -36.34
C HIS A 156 -0.73 31.10 -36.89
N THR A 157 -1.07 32.10 -36.09
CA THR A 157 -1.95 33.20 -36.53
C THR A 157 -1.19 34.50 -36.79
N ASN A 158 0.14 34.54 -36.59
CA ASN A 158 0.92 35.78 -36.69
C ASN A 158 2.00 35.83 -37.78
N ASP A 159 2.15 34.80 -38.63
CA ASP A 159 3.12 34.80 -39.74
C ASP A 159 2.50 34.98 -41.15
N HIS A 160 1.22 35.35 -41.24
CA HIS A 160 0.60 35.73 -42.51
C HIS A 160 -0.19 37.04 -42.38
N MET A 161 0.51 38.15 -42.14
CA MET A 161 0.06 39.48 -42.57
C MET A 161 1.22 40.48 -42.56
N ASN A 162 2.27 40.24 -43.36
CA ASN A 162 3.10 41.34 -43.85
C ASN A 162 3.96 40.97 -45.07
N VAL A 163 3.37 40.88 -46.27
CA VAL A 163 4.09 41.18 -47.52
C VAL A 163 3.10 41.81 -48.51
N THR A 164 3.40 43.08 -48.84
CA THR A 164 2.91 43.95 -49.94
C THR A 164 1.43 44.30 -50.02
#